data_AF-A0A7W0YCN0-F1
#
_entry.id   AF-A0A7W0YCN0-F1
#
_cell.length_a   1.000
_cell.length_b   1.000
_cell.length_c   1.000
_cell.angle_alpha   90.00
_cell.angle_beta   90.00
_cell.angle_gamma   90.00
#
_symmetry.space_group_name_H-M   'P 1'
#
loop_
_entity.id
_entity.type
_entity.pdbx_description
1 polymer ?
#
loop_
_entity_poly.entity_id
_entity_poly.type
_entity_poly.pdbx_seq_one_letter_code
_entity_poly.pdbx_strand_id
1 'polypeptide(L)' 'GKTIYIILLTARGAKENIVEGLRAGADDYLVKPYDKEELFARIQVGLRILDLHNSLAQRVAELEVAVTEVSRLKHDIPL' A
#
# COMPACT_ATOMS: atom_id res chain seq x y z
N GLY A 1 -10.71 1.52 1.57
CA GLY A 1 -10.17 1.78 2.92
C GLY A 1 -8.88 2.57 2.79
N LYS A 2 -8.51 3.39 3.77
CA LYS A 2 -7.26 4.17 3.73
C LYS A 2 -6.08 3.24 4.05
N THR A 3 -5.13 3.11 3.14
CA THR A 3 -3.89 2.35 3.37
C THR A 3 -2.99 3.15 4.31
N ILE A 4 -2.46 2.49 5.34
CA ILE A 4 -1.50 3.06 6.29
C ILE A 4 -0.23 2.24 6.17
N TYR A 5 0.91 2.91 5.93
CA TYR A 5 2.22 2.27 5.87
C TYR A 5 2.89 2.29 7.24
N ILE A 6 3.33 1.14 7.75
CA ILE A 6 3.87 0.97 9.09
C ILE A 6 5.33 0.49 9.02
N ILE A 7 6.22 1.24 9.66
CA ILE A 7 7.64 0.86 9.84
C ILE A 7 7.85 0.54 11.33
N LEU A 8 8.28 -0.68 11.64
CA LEU A 8 8.67 -1.07 13.00
C LEU A 8 10.12 -0.68 13.27
N LEU A 9 10.36 0.17 14.28
CA LEU A 9 11.70 0.56 14.72
C LEU A 9 12.01 -0.02 16.09
N THR A 10 13.00 -0.92 16.19
CA THR A 10 13.24 -1.67 17.43
C THR A 10 14.69 -2.10 17.59
N ALA A 11 15.15 -2.32 18.83
CA ALA A 11 16.46 -2.89 19.11
C ALA A 11 16.51 -4.43 18.93
N ARG A 12 15.36 -5.08 18.66
CA ARG A 12 15.29 -6.53 18.45
C ARG A 12 15.78 -6.90 17.04
N GLY A 13 17.09 -7.11 16.92
CA GLY A 13 17.74 -7.39 15.64
C GLY A 13 17.80 -8.86 15.20
N ALA A 14 17.34 -9.81 16.03
CA ALA A 14 17.40 -11.22 15.64
C ALA A 14 16.44 -11.49 14.47
N LYS A 15 16.88 -12.36 13.54
CA LYS A 15 16.15 -12.64 12.29
C LYS A 15 14.71 -13.07 12.54
N GLU A 16 14.48 -13.82 13.60
CA GLU A 16 13.16 -14.32 14.01
C GLU A 16 12.21 -13.17 14.34
N ASN A 17 12.68 -12.13 15.06
CA ASN A 17 11.88 -10.95 15.41
C ASN A 17 11.51 -10.11 14.18
N ILE A 18 12.44 -10.00 13.22
CA ILE A 18 12.21 -9.27 11.97
C ILE A 18 11.13 -9.98 11.16
N VAL A 19 11.27 -11.30 10.99
CA VAL A 19 10.29 -12.13 10.26
C VAL A 19 8.93 -12.10 10.95
N GLU A 20 8.88 -12.20 12.28
CA GLU A 20 7.64 -12.09 13.05
C GLU A 20 6.97 -10.73 12.86
N GLY A 21 7.71 -9.63 12.99
CA GLY A 21 7.18 -8.28 12.82
C GLY A 21 6.61 -8.02 11.42
N LEU A 22 7.30 -8.47 10.38
CA LEU A 22 6.82 -8.37 9.00
C LEU A 22 5.57 -9.24 8.77
N ARG A 23 5.54 -10.47 9.30
CA ARG A 23 4.36 -11.35 9.21
C ARG A 23 3.16 -10.83 9.99
N ALA A 24 3.38 -10.06 11.05
CA ALA A 24 2.32 -9.42 11.82
C ALA A 24 1.66 -8.24 11.08
N GLY A 25 2.15 -7.88 9.88
CA GLY A 25 1.57 -6.84 9.03
C GLY A 25 2.35 -5.53 9.02
N ALA A 26 3.60 -5.51 9.51
CA ALA A 26 4.49 -4.39 9.25
C ALA A 26 4.89 -4.37 7.78
N ASP A 27 4.83 -3.20 7.14
CA ASP A 27 5.32 -3.03 5.78
C ASP A 27 6.85 -2.98 5.73
N ASP A 28 7.47 -2.48 6.79
CA ASP A 28 8.93 -2.43 6.92
C ASP A 28 9.39 -2.59 8.38
N TYR A 29 10.66 -2.95 8.56
CA TYR A 29 11.29 -3.22 9.83
C TYR A 29 12.73 -2.69 9.85
N LEU A 30 13.06 -1.86 10.84
CA LEU A 30 14.38 -1.25 10.99
C LEU A 30 14.93 -1.45 12.40
N VAL A 31 16.13 -2.01 12.49
CA VAL A 31 16.80 -2.31 13.75
C VAL A 31 17.59 -1.12 14.25
N LYS A 32 17.56 -0.83 15.56
CA LYS A 32 18.39 0.20 16.19
C LYS A 32 19.76 -0.37 16.63
N PRO A 33 20.86 0.42 16.56
CA PRO A 33 20.93 1.75 15.94
C PRO A 33 20.89 1.65 14.41
N TYR A 34 20.23 2.62 13.75
CA TYR A 34 20.13 2.71 12.30
C TYR A 34 20.74 4.01 11.78
N ASP A 35 21.07 4.01 10.48
CA ASP A 35 21.43 5.23 9.77
C ASP A 35 20.17 6.07 9.49
N LYS A 36 20.23 7.38 9.75
CA LYS A 36 19.10 8.29 9.48
C LYS A 36 18.74 8.32 8.01
N GLU A 37 19.73 8.28 7.12
CA GLU A 37 19.53 8.26 5.67
C GLU A 37 18.84 6.96 5.24
N GLU A 38 19.12 5.83 5.91
CA GLU A 38 18.41 4.58 5.68
C GLU A 38 16.93 4.70 6.04
N LEU A 39 16.61 5.28 7.21
CA LEU A 39 15.22 5.51 7.60
C LEU A 39 14.51 6.45 6.63
N PHE A 40 15.17 7.54 6.21
CA PHE A 40 14.61 8.46 5.23
C PHE A 40 14.34 7.77 3.89
N ALA A 41 15.28 6.97 3.39
CA ALA A 41 15.09 6.21 2.17
C ALA A 41 13.87 5.27 2.27
N ARG A 42 13.72 4.54 3.39
CA ARG A 42 12.57 3.66 3.64
C ARG A 42 11.24 4.41 3.70
N ILE A 43 11.21 5.58 4.32
CA ILE A 43 10.03 6.46 4.32
C ILE A 43 9.66 6.86 2.88
N GLN A 44 10.64 7.24 2.06
CA GLN A 44 10.40 7.58 0.64
C GLN A 44 9.89 6.37 -0.17
N VAL A 45 10.34 5.15 0.14
CA VAL A 45 9.74 3.94 -0.44
C VAL A 45 8.27 3.81 -0.03
N GLY A 46 7.97 3.94 1.27
CA GLY A 46 6.60 3.84 1.78
C GLY A 46 5.64 4.87 1.17
N LEU A 47 6.09 6.12 1.00
CA LEU A 47 5.29 7.16 0.34
C LEU A 47 4.95 6.79 -1.11
N ARG A 48 5.92 6.30 -1.89
CA ARG A 48 5.66 5.85 -3.26
C ARG A 48 4.66 4.68 -3.31
N ILE A 49 4.72 3.77 -2.34
CA ILE A 49 3.75 2.66 -2.24
C ILE A 49 2.34 3.18 -1.95
N LEU A 50 2.20 4.16 -1.05
CA LEU A 50 0.91 4.79 -0.75
C LEU A 50 0.34 5.54 -1.97
N ASP A 51 1.18 6.27 -2.70
CA ASP A 51 0.75 6.99 -3.91
C ASP A 51 0.27 6.04 -5.01
N LEU A 52 0.97 4.91 -5.20
CA LEU A 52 0.57 3.88 -6.13
C LEU A 52 -0.77 3.24 -5.73
N HIS A 53 -0.97 2.94 -4.44
CA HIS A 53 -2.25 2.43 -3.94
C HIS A 53 -3.39 3.40 -4.16
N ASN A 54 -3.18 4.70 -3.89
CA ASN A 54 -4.19 5.73 -4.10
C ASN A 54 -4.54 5.86 -5.59
N SER A 55 -3.52 5.86 -6.45
CA SER A 55 -3.70 5.93 -7.92
C SER A 55 -4.47 4.72 -8.45
N LEU A 56 -4.19 3.53 -7.92
CA LEU A 56 -4.91 2.31 -8.28
C LEU A 56 -6.37 2.38 -7.83
N ALA A 57 -6.61 2.78 -6.58
CA ALA A 57 -7.97 2.92 -6.05
C ALA A 57 -8.80 3.92 -6.87
N GLN A 58 -8.19 5.03 -7.30
CA GLN A 58 -8.83 5.99 -8.19
C GLN A 58 -9.19 5.37 -9.54
N ARG A 59 -8.25 4.66 -10.19
CA ARG A 59 -8.50 4.01 -11.48
C ARG A 59 -9.58 2.93 -11.40
N VAL A 60 -9.62 2.17 -10.31
CA VAL A 60 -10.68 1.18 -10.07
C VAL A 60 -12.05 1.87 -10.01
N ALA A 61 -12.17 2.96 -9.24
CA ALA A 61 -13.41 3.71 -9.15
C ALA A 61 -13.85 4.30 -10.51
N GLU A 62 -12.90 4.83 -11.29
CA GLU A 62 -13.17 5.32 -12.66
C GLU A 62 -13.69 4.21 -13.58
N LEU A 63 -13.10 3.02 -13.53
CA LEU A 63 -13.53 1.87 -14.32
C LEU A 63 -14.91 1.34 -13.90
N GLU A 64 -15.21 1.30 -12.60
CA GLU A 64 -16.53 0.88 -12.08
C GLU A 64 -17.66 1.77 -12.63
N VAL A 65 -17.41 3.08 -12.70
CA VAL A 65 -18.35 4.04 -13.31
C VAL A 65 -18.53 3.75 -14.80
N ALA A 66 -17.44 3.62 -15.54
CA ALA A 66 -17.48 3.35 -16.98
C ALA A 66 -18.20 2.03 -17.32
N VAL A 67 -17.97 0.96 -16.54
CA VAL A 67 -18.63 -0.34 -16.71
C VAL A 67 -20.14 -0.23 -16.48
N THR A 68 -20.55 0.56 -15.49
CA THR A 68 -21.98 0.79 -15.19
C THR A 68 -22.67 1.51 -16.35
N GLU A 69 -22.02 2.52 -16.92
CA GLU A 69 -22.56 3.28 -18.06
C GLU A 69 -22.72 2.42 -19.32
N VAL A 70 -21.69 1.62 -19.66
CA VAL A 70 -21.75 0.69 -20.79
C VAL A 70 -22.85 -0.36 -20.62
N SER A 71 -23.03 -0.88 -19.41
CA SER A 71 -24.05 -1.89 -19.11
C SER A 71 -25.47 -1.33 -19.25
N ARG A 72 -25.68 -0.06 -18.88
CA ARG A 72 -26.94 0.65 -19.07
C ARG A 72 -27.26 0.85 -20.55
N LEU A 73 -26.31 1.34 -21.35
CA LEU A 73 -26.50 1.54 -22.80
C LEU A 73 -26.88 0.26 -23.54
N LYS A 74 -26.33 -0.90 -23.12
CA LYS A 74 -26.67 -2.20 -23.71
C LYS A 74 -28.07 -2.70 -23.35
N HIS A 75 -28.64 -2.25 -22.23
CA HIS A 75 -29.99 -2.64 -21.81
C HIS A 75 -31.09 -1.84 -22.53
N ASP A 76 -30.76 -0.66 -23.05
CA ASP A 76 -31.72 0.26 -23.69
C ASP A 76 -31.90 0.01 -25.21
N ILE A 77 -31.27 -1.03 -25.78
CA ILE A 77 -31.48 -1.43 -27.18
C ILE A 77 -32.66 -2.42 -27.21
N PRO A 78 -33.84 -2.05 -27.75
CA PRO A 78 -34.92 -3.00 -27.97
C PRO A 78 -34.49 -3.97 -29.07
N LEU A 79 -34.67 -5.28 -28.83
CA LEU A 79 -34.62 -6.31 -29.88
C LEU A 79 -35.66 -6.05 -30.97
#